data_AF-A0A1H7MHB3-F1
#
_entry.id   AF-A0A1H7MHB3-F1
#
_cell.length_a   1.000
_cell.length_b   1.000
_cell.length_c   1.000
_cell.angle_alpha   90.00
_cell.angle_beta   90.00
_cell.angle_gamma   90.00
#
_symmetry.space_group_name_H-M   'P 1'
#
loop_
_entity.id
_entity.type
_entity.pdbx_description
1 polymer ?
#
loop_
_entity_poly.entity_id
_entity_poly.type
_entity_poly.pdbx_seq_one_letter_code
_entity_poly.pdbx_strand_id
1 'polypeptide(L)'
;MIYTTFNQESFDHLKEPMFFGKAVNVARYDEQTHPVFEKLIEKQLSFFWRPEEVDVSKDRADWQGLTGSEKHIFISNLKYQTLLDSIAARSVNMIMLPVCSQASIETWAETRYGQKNYPTH
;
A
#
# COMPACT_ATOMS: atom_id res chain seq x y z
N MET A 1 -10.63 8.15 22.61
CA MET A 1 -10.60 7.00 21.68
C MET A 1 -9.75 5.91 22.31
N ILE A 2 -10.36 4.81 22.73
CA ILE A 2 -9.64 3.58 23.06
C ILE A 2 -9.67 2.80 21.75
N TYR A 3 -8.53 2.68 21.08
CA TYR A 3 -8.41 1.82 19.90
C TYR A 3 -8.70 0.39 20.32
N THR A 4 -9.65 -0.27 19.67
CA THR A 4 -9.96 -1.69 19.87
C THR A 4 -9.73 -2.41 18.56
N THR A 5 -9.03 -3.54 18.61
CA THR A 5 -8.77 -4.39 17.44
C THR A 5 -10.01 -5.14 16.98
N PHE A 6 -10.99 -5.32 17.87
CA PHE A 6 -12.26 -5.95 17.55
C PHE A 6 -13.38 -5.27 18.32
N ASN A 7 -14.34 -4.70 17.60
CA ASN A 7 -15.54 -4.16 18.21
C ASN A 7 -16.61 -5.26 18.39
N GLN A 8 -17.07 -5.48 19.63
CA GLN A 8 -18.09 -6.48 19.94
C GLN A 8 -19.52 -6.00 19.66
N GLU A 9 -19.71 -4.70 19.40
CA GLU A 9 -21.03 -4.15 19.07
C GLU A 9 -21.46 -4.55 17.65
N SER A 10 -22.74 -4.89 17.49
CA SER A 10 -23.36 -5.06 16.18
C SER A 10 -23.82 -3.70 15.65
N PHE A 11 -23.31 -3.27 14.50
CA PHE A 11 -23.70 -2.03 13.83
C PHE A 11 -23.78 -2.23 12.31
N ASP A 12 -24.47 -1.32 11.64
CA ASP A 12 -24.61 -1.32 10.18
C ASP A 12 -23.37 -0.66 9.54
N HIS A 13 -22.46 -1.48 9.03
CA HIS A 13 -21.22 -1.05 8.40
C HIS A 13 -21.41 -0.21 7.13
N LEU A 14 -22.58 -0.27 6.48
CA LEU A 14 -22.85 0.53 5.27
C LEU A 14 -23.12 2.00 5.59
N LYS A 15 -23.56 2.29 6.83
CA LYS A 15 -23.90 3.64 7.29
C LYS A 15 -22.75 4.35 7.99
N GLU A 16 -21.67 3.64 8.31
CA GLU A 16 -20.51 4.22 8.97
C GLU A 16 -19.73 5.14 8.00
N PRO A 17 -19.18 6.26 8.50
CA PRO A 17 -18.30 7.11 7.71
C PRO A 17 -17.00 6.37 7.35
N MET A 18 -16.29 6.84 6.33
CA MET A 18 -15.01 6.26 5.94
C MET A 18 -13.94 6.32 7.06
N PHE A 19 -13.96 7.39 7.84
CA PHE A 19 -12.98 7.66 8.91
C PHE A 19 -13.66 8.14 10.19
N PHE A 20 -13.02 7.89 11.33
CA PHE A 20 -13.39 8.35 12.68
C PHE A 20 -14.77 7.87 13.18
N GLY A 21 -15.34 6.84 12.58
CA GLY A 21 -16.50 6.10 13.08
C GLY A 21 -16.10 4.97 14.04
N LYS A 22 -16.92 3.92 14.10
CA LYS A 22 -16.61 2.74 14.92
C LYS A 22 -15.47 1.93 14.32
N ALA A 23 -14.67 1.28 15.16
CA ALA A 23 -13.62 0.37 14.70
C ALA A 23 -14.24 -0.83 13.97
N VAL A 24 -13.57 -1.31 12.92
CA VAL A 24 -14.00 -2.46 12.13
C VAL A 24 -14.04 -3.71 13.01
N ASN A 25 -15.07 -4.53 12.82
CA ASN A 25 -15.25 -5.80 13.54
C ASN A 25 -14.97 -7.00 12.62
N VAL A 26 -15.74 -7.13 11.54
CA VAL A 26 -15.64 -8.22 10.57
C VAL A 26 -15.20 -7.65 9.24
N ALA A 27 -14.08 -8.16 8.72
CA ALA A 27 -13.66 -7.88 7.35
C ALA A 27 -14.55 -8.67 6.38
N ARG A 28 -15.50 -7.97 5.74
CA ARG A 28 -16.39 -8.53 4.72
C ARG A 28 -16.29 -7.72 3.42
N TYR A 29 -16.45 -8.41 2.30
CA TYR A 29 -16.31 -7.87 0.94
C TYR A 29 -17.56 -8.07 0.06
N ASP A 30 -18.58 -8.74 0.61
CA ASP A 30 -19.88 -8.99 -0.02
C ASP A 30 -20.69 -7.71 -0.24
N GLU A 31 -20.70 -6.83 0.76
CA GLU A 31 -21.43 -5.56 0.76
C GLU A 31 -20.52 -4.39 1.11
N GLN A 32 -20.51 -3.36 0.27
CA GLN A 32 -19.56 -2.26 0.37
C GLN A 32 -20.24 -0.91 0.15
N THR A 33 -19.93 0.07 0.99
CA THR A 33 -20.39 1.45 0.84
C THR A 33 -19.77 2.13 -0.39
N HIS A 34 -18.51 1.78 -0.68
CA HIS A 34 -17.71 2.41 -1.74
C HIS A 34 -17.05 1.35 -2.63
N PRO A 35 -17.74 0.90 -3.70
CA PRO A 35 -17.24 -0.18 -4.58
C PRO A 35 -15.97 0.19 -5.36
N VAL A 36 -15.52 1.44 -5.30
CA VAL A 36 -14.26 1.88 -5.90
C VAL A 36 -13.07 1.21 -5.22
N PHE A 37 -13.10 1.02 -3.89
CA PHE A 37 -11.97 0.44 -3.16
C PHE A 37 -11.76 -1.03 -3.51
N GLU A 38 -12.81 -1.82 -3.68
CA GLU A 38 -12.68 -3.21 -4.15
C GLU A 38 -12.12 -3.29 -5.55
N LYS A 39 -12.64 -2.47 -6.48
CA LYS A 39 -12.09 -2.40 -7.84
C LYS A 39 -10.60 -2.03 -7.83
N LEU A 40 -10.17 -1.18 -6.90
CA LEU A 40 -8.76 -0.85 -6.73
C LEU A 40 -7.97 -2.02 -6.14
N ILE A 41 -8.50 -2.74 -5.15
CA ILE A 41 -7.88 -3.94 -4.57
C ILE A 41 -7.70 -5.02 -5.65
N GLU A 42 -8.76 -5.38 -6.37
CA GLU A 42 -8.72 -6.37 -7.46
C GLU A 42 -7.71 -5.98 -8.54
N LYS A 43 -7.75 -4.72 -8.98
CA LYS A 43 -6.79 -4.21 -9.97
C LYS A 43 -5.37 -4.25 -9.43
N GLN A 44 -5.18 -3.94 -8.15
CA GLN A 44 -3.87 -3.96 -7.53
C GLN A 44 -3.30 -5.38 -7.45
N LEU A 45 -4.13 -6.35 -7.07
CA LEU A 45 -3.79 -7.77 -7.10
C LEU A 45 -3.49 -8.26 -8.52
N SER A 46 -4.21 -7.75 -9.53
CA SER A 46 -3.95 -8.10 -10.94
C SER A 46 -2.60 -7.60 -11.46
N PHE A 47 -2.04 -6.54 -10.85
CA PHE A 47 -0.72 -5.99 -11.18
C PHE A 47 0.39 -6.53 -10.28
N PHE A 48 0.19 -7.70 -9.69
CA PHE A 48 1.25 -8.36 -8.94
C PHE A 48 2.35 -8.81 -9.89
N TRP A 49 3.57 -8.33 -9.66
CA TRP A 49 4.79 -8.71 -10.36
C TRP A 49 5.92 -8.84 -9.34
N ARG A 50 6.95 -9.60 -9.67
CA ARG A 50 8.10 -9.80 -8.79
C ARG A 50 9.35 -9.13 -9.37
N PRO A 51 10.15 -8.40 -8.57
CA PRO A 51 11.38 -7.77 -9.06
C PRO A 51 12.34 -8.74 -9.76
N GLU A 52 12.40 -10.00 -9.31
CA GLU A 52 13.27 -11.03 -9.87
C GLU A 52 12.85 -11.48 -11.29
N GLU A 53 11.64 -11.15 -11.73
CA GLU A 53 11.14 -11.45 -13.09
C GLU A 53 11.71 -10.47 -14.13
N VAL A 54 12.31 -9.35 -13.70
CA VAL A 54 12.89 -8.34 -14.58
C VAL A 54 14.40 -8.51 -14.64
N ASP A 55 14.94 -8.83 -15.82
CA ASP A 55 16.38 -8.94 -16.03
C ASP A 55 17.04 -7.56 -16.06
N VAL A 56 17.91 -7.30 -15.07
CA VAL A 56 18.69 -6.06 -14.91
C VAL A 56 20.19 -6.27 -15.20
N SER A 57 20.57 -7.37 -15.84
CA SER A 57 21.99 -7.70 -16.10
C SER A 57 22.70 -6.67 -16.99
N LYS A 58 21.98 -6.02 -17.91
CA LYS A 58 22.51 -5.00 -18.83
C LYS A 58 22.74 -3.65 -18.16
N ASP A 59 21.92 -3.30 -17.17
CA ASP A 59 21.99 -2.01 -16.46
C ASP A 59 23.35 -1.77 -15.82
N ARG A 60 24.06 -2.83 -15.40
CA ARG A 60 25.41 -2.73 -14.85
C ARG A 60 26.44 -2.25 -15.88
N ALA A 61 26.33 -2.73 -17.12
CA ALA A 61 27.22 -2.34 -18.21
C ALA A 61 26.92 -0.89 -18.64
N ASP A 62 25.64 -0.56 -18.78
CA ASP A 62 25.19 0.79 -19.12
C ASP A 62 25.60 1.81 -18.05
N TRP A 63 25.48 1.44 -16.76
CA TRP A 63 25.95 2.24 -15.65
C TRP A 63 27.43 2.58 -15.74
N GLN A 64 28.29 1.63 -16.15
CA GLN A 64 29.72 1.89 -16.29
C GLN A 64 30.01 2.93 -17.39
N GLY A 65 29.26 2.87 -18.50
CA GLY A 65 29.41 3.75 -19.67
C GLY A 65 28.96 5.20 -19.47
N LEU A 66 28.14 5.50 -18.45
CA LEU A 66 27.65 6.85 -18.18
C LEU A 66 28.74 7.82 -17.69
N THR A 67 28.60 9.09 -18.04
CA THR A 67 29.44 10.17 -17.52
C THR A 67 29.20 10.42 -16.02
N GLY A 68 30.14 11.08 -15.34
CA GLY A 68 30.01 11.36 -13.91
C GLY A 68 28.76 12.18 -13.55
N SER A 69 28.36 13.10 -14.43
CA SER A 69 27.16 13.92 -14.25
C SER A 69 25.87 13.12 -14.40
N GLU A 70 25.79 12.25 -15.41
CA GLU A 70 24.62 11.38 -15.63
C GLU A 70 24.44 10.36 -14.50
N LYS A 71 25.56 9.78 -14.03
CA LYS A 71 25.57 8.92 -12.84
C LYS A 71 24.99 9.65 -11.63
N HIS A 72 25.38 10.90 -11.41
CA HIS A 72 24.86 11.69 -10.29
C HIS A 72 23.36 11.92 -10.38
N ILE A 73 22.82 12.24 -11.56
CA ILE A 73 21.39 12.43 -11.78
C ILE A 73 20.62 11.12 -11.53
N PHE A 74 21.08 10.03 -12.13
CA PHE A 74 20.41 8.74 -12.02
C PHE A 74 20.38 8.22 -10.58
N ILE A 75 21.52 8.24 -9.87
CA ILE A 75 21.57 7.75 -8.48
C ILE A 75 20.78 8.64 -7.53
N SER A 76 20.73 9.94 -7.77
CA SER A 76 19.95 10.87 -6.94
C SER A 76 18.45 10.62 -7.10
N ASN A 77 17.99 10.38 -8.33
CA ASN A 77 16.61 10.02 -8.60
C ASN A 77 16.25 8.66 -7.96
N LEU A 78 17.11 7.65 -8.12
CA LEU A 78 16.89 6.33 -7.54
C LEU A 78 16.82 6.40 -6.01
N LYS A 79 17.75 7.12 -5.37
CA LYS A 79 17.74 7.34 -3.91
C LYS A 79 16.45 8.01 -3.45
N TYR A 80 15.98 9.00 -4.19
CA TYR A 80 14.74 9.70 -3.85
C TYR A 80 13.51 8.78 -3.97
N GLN A 81 13.44 7.97 -5.02
CA GLN A 81 12.38 6.96 -5.18
C GLN A 81 12.39 5.95 -4.02
N THR A 82 13.56 5.39 -3.69
CA THR A 82 13.70 4.46 -2.56
C THR A 82 13.29 5.08 -1.23
N LEU A 83 13.64 6.35 -0.99
CA LEU A 83 13.25 7.08 0.21
C LEU A 83 11.72 7.23 0.30
N LEU A 84 11.09 7.68 -0.79
CA LEU A 84 9.65 7.89 -0.84
C LEU A 84 8.88 6.58 -0.66
N ASP A 85 9.31 5.50 -1.29
CA ASP A 85 8.66 4.20 -1.14
C ASP A 85 8.80 3.64 0.28
N SER A 86 9.96 3.80 0.92
CA SER A 86 10.21 3.39 2.31
C SER A 86 9.29 4.10 3.31
N ILE A 87 8.96 5.38 3.05
CA ILE A 87 8.05 6.16 3.89
C ILE A 87 6.61 5.76 3.56
N ALA A 88 6.23 5.78 2.28
CA ALA A 88 4.87 5.55 1.82
C ALA A 88 4.36 4.15 2.15
N ALA A 89 5.23 3.14 2.21
CA ALA A 89 4.83 1.80 2.61
C ALA A 89 4.35 1.79 4.06
N ARG A 90 5.14 2.34 5.00
CA ARG A 90 4.85 2.26 6.44
C ARG A 90 3.86 3.31 6.94
N SER A 91 3.92 4.53 6.39
CA SER A 91 3.12 5.65 6.89
C SER A 91 1.62 5.46 6.65
N VAL A 92 1.25 4.86 5.52
CA VAL A 92 -0.15 4.65 5.16
C VAL A 92 -0.84 3.74 6.18
N ASN A 93 -0.24 2.59 6.52
CA ASN A 93 -0.83 1.70 7.52
C ASN A 93 -0.86 2.33 8.91
N MET A 94 0.24 2.97 9.33
CA MET A 94 0.31 3.59 10.67
C MET A 94 -0.75 4.68 10.86
N ILE A 95 -1.03 5.47 9.83
CA ILE A 95 -1.97 6.60 9.92
C ILE A 95 -3.41 6.16 9.65
N MET A 96 -3.63 5.31 8.64
CA MET A 96 -4.98 4.97 8.18
C MET A 96 -5.66 3.90 9.03
N LEU A 97 -4.98 2.82 9.43
CA LEU A 97 -5.58 1.73 10.20
C LEU A 97 -6.30 2.18 11.49
N PRO A 98 -5.74 3.07 12.34
CA PRO A 98 -6.42 3.47 13.57
C PRO A 98 -7.60 4.43 13.34
N VAL A 99 -7.75 5.01 12.15
CA VAL A 99 -8.82 5.98 11.84
C VAL A 99 -9.87 5.41 10.90
N CYS A 100 -9.61 4.29 10.23
CA CYS A 100 -10.55 3.64 9.32
C CYS A 100 -11.71 3.00 10.09
N SER A 101 -12.92 3.15 9.53
CA SER A 101 -14.15 2.59 10.10
C SER A 101 -14.89 1.66 9.14
N GLN A 102 -14.34 1.48 7.94
CA GLN A 102 -14.86 0.60 6.89
C GLN A 102 -13.82 -0.46 6.51
N ALA A 103 -14.27 -1.72 6.43
CA ALA A 103 -13.41 -2.87 6.11
C ALA A 103 -12.74 -2.77 4.72
N SER A 104 -13.43 -2.21 3.73
CA SER A 104 -12.91 -2.06 2.36
C SER A 104 -11.72 -1.11 2.28
N ILE A 105 -11.71 -0.04 3.09
CA ILE A 105 -10.62 0.96 3.10
C ILE A 105 -9.43 0.43 3.90
N GLU A 106 -9.70 -0.25 5.02
CA GLU A 106 -8.69 -0.94 5.81
C GLU A 106 -7.93 -1.96 4.95
N THR A 107 -8.65 -2.84 4.26
CA THR A 107 -8.06 -3.85 3.36
C THR A 107 -7.30 -3.22 2.20
N TRP A 108 -7.81 -2.10 1.64
CA TRP A 108 -7.11 -1.37 0.59
C TRP A 108 -5.77 -0.78 1.08
N ALA A 109 -5.74 -0.21 2.29
CA ALA A 109 -4.53 0.32 2.88
C ALA A 109 -3.48 -0.78 3.10
N GLU A 110 -3.91 -1.94 3.62
CA GLU A 110 -3.04 -3.11 3.81
C GLU A 110 -2.53 -3.69 2.48
N THR A 111 -3.39 -3.78 1.47
CA THR A 111 -2.99 -4.26 0.13
C THR A 111 -1.91 -3.35 -0.46
N ARG A 112 -2.03 -2.03 -0.27
CA ARG A 112 -1.03 -1.06 -0.70
C ARG A 112 0.30 -1.21 0.05
N TYR A 113 0.27 -1.51 1.35
CA TYR A 113 1.47 -1.83 2.12
C TYR A 113 2.13 -3.12 1.62
N GLY A 114 1.35 -4.18 1.43
CA GLY A 114 1.84 -5.49 1.02
C GLY A 114 2.59 -5.42 -0.30
N GLN A 115 2.06 -4.66 -1.26
CA GLN A 115 2.74 -4.41 -2.53
C GLN A 115 4.10 -3.72 -2.43
N LYS A 116 4.25 -2.76 -1.50
CA LYS A 116 5.50 -1.98 -1.38
C LYS A 116 6.58 -2.69 -0.55
N ASN A 117 6.21 -3.66 0.28
CA ASN A 117 7.11 -4.31 1.24
C ASN A 117 7.38 -5.78 0.94
N TYR A 118 7.06 -6.29 -0.26
CA TYR A 118 7.38 -7.68 -0.57
C TYR A 118 8.90 -7.90 -0.43
N PRO A 119 9.34 -8.83 0.44
CA PRO A 119 10.75 -9.07 0.66
C PRO A 119 11.33 -9.75 -0.60
N THR A 120 12.24 -9.06 -1.27
CA THR A 120 13.25 -9.74 -2.09
C THR A 120 14.10 -10.54 -1.12
N HIS A 121 13.93 -11.86 -1.10
CA HIS A 121 14.71 -12.77 -0.26
C HIS A 121 16.19 -12.74 -0.61
#